data_AF-A0AAW0T9R4-F1
#
_entry.id   AF-A0AAW0T9R4-F1
#
_cell.length_a   1.000
_cell.length_b   1.000
_cell.length_c   1.000
_cell.angle_alpha   90.00
_cell.angle_beta   90.00
_cell.angle_gamma   90.00
#
_symmetry.space_group_name_H-M   'P 1'
#
loop_
_entity.id
_entity.type
_entity.pdbx_description
1 polymer ?
#
loop_
_entity_poly.entity_id
_entity_poly.type
_entity_poly.pdbx_seq_one_letter_code
_entity_poly.pdbx_strand_id
1 'polypeptide(L)'
;MSEASGVEAAGALCIRITRVKVPTTVEIGGAASLECEWEREGDTMYSIKWYQGSTEFYRYTPSSQKQVQIFEPTTLDVDRDKSSGGRVRVANITMEAEGPFHCEVSAEGPTFHTASDSAKMWVVALPEGGPVVMGVKGHYQVRDWVDLTCISPTSRPAPKLSFTINGSPVGDGEMGRWGDGVMG
;
A
#
# COMPACT_ATOMS: atom_id res chain seq x y z
N MET A 1 19.83 43.93 45.65
CA MET A 1 20.09 42.48 45.55
C MET A 1 19.17 41.98 44.45
N SER A 2 19.77 41.63 43.33
CA SER A 2 19.09 41.16 42.13
C SER A 2 18.78 39.69 42.27
N GLU A 3 17.54 39.28 42.08
CA GLU A 3 17.21 37.92 41.67
C GLU A 3 16.51 38.00 40.32
N ALA A 4 17.28 37.75 39.27
CA ALA A 4 16.76 37.47 37.95
C ALA A 4 16.24 36.03 37.97
N SER A 5 14.93 35.87 38.11
CA SER A 5 14.27 34.59 37.86
C SER A 5 14.43 34.26 36.37
N GLY A 6 15.18 33.20 36.08
CA GLY A 6 15.35 32.69 34.73
C GLY A 6 14.01 32.36 34.10
N VAL A 7 13.80 32.85 32.88
CA VAL A 7 12.75 32.36 31.99
C VAL A 7 13.28 31.03 31.44
N GLU A 8 12.81 29.91 31.97
CA GLU A 8 12.87 28.65 31.22
C GLU A 8 12.03 28.86 29.96
N ALA A 9 12.66 28.69 28.80
CA ALA A 9 11.94 28.67 27.54
C ALA A 9 10.91 27.54 27.61
N ALA A 10 9.62 27.88 27.72
CA ALA A 10 8.56 26.92 27.52
C ALA A 10 8.74 26.34 26.11
N GLY A 11 9.19 25.09 26.03
CA GLY A 11 9.26 24.37 24.76
C GLY A 11 7.89 24.38 24.10
N ALA A 12 7.86 24.54 22.77
CA ALA A 12 6.60 24.50 22.03
C ALA A 12 5.98 23.10 22.17
N LEU A 13 4.78 23.01 22.75
CA LEU A 13 4.02 21.75 22.77
C LEU A 13 3.61 21.41 21.35
N CYS A 14 4.21 20.38 20.77
CA CYS A 14 3.83 19.92 19.44
C CYS A 14 3.81 18.39 19.33
N ILE A 15 2.96 17.92 18.41
CA ILE A 15 2.95 16.54 17.94
C ILE A 15 3.23 16.56 16.45
N ARG A 16 4.14 15.69 16.02
CA ARG A 16 4.59 15.64 14.62
C ARG A 16 4.73 14.20 14.18
N ILE A 17 4.15 13.88 13.03
CA ILE A 17 4.40 12.60 12.37
C ILE A 17 5.80 12.64 11.74
N THR A 18 6.63 11.66 12.06
CA THR A 18 7.97 11.52 11.50
C THR A 18 7.98 10.61 10.28
N ARG A 19 7.08 9.62 10.25
CA ARG A 19 7.03 8.64 9.16
C ARG A 19 5.66 7.99 9.07
N VAL A 20 5.13 7.90 7.84
CA VAL A 20 4.05 6.99 7.47
C VAL A 20 4.61 5.96 6.48
N LYS A 21 4.45 4.68 6.82
CA LYS A 21 4.92 3.57 5.99
C LYS A 21 3.76 2.66 5.67
N VAL A 22 3.45 2.62 4.37
CA VAL A 22 2.46 1.76 3.75
C VAL A 22 3.16 1.01 2.63
N PRO A 23 3.06 -0.33 2.54
CA PRO A 23 3.65 -1.08 1.43
C PRO A 23 3.18 -0.54 0.10
N THR A 24 4.13 -0.20 -0.79
CA THR A 24 3.79 0.37 -2.10
C THR A 24 3.03 -0.63 -2.96
N THR A 25 3.35 -1.92 -2.85
CA THR A 25 2.71 -2.97 -3.64
C THR A 25 2.48 -4.20 -2.78
N VAL A 26 1.27 -4.76 -2.87
CA VAL A 26 0.87 -5.96 -2.14
C VAL A 26 0.10 -6.87 -3.10
N GLU A 27 0.37 -8.17 -3.03
CA GLU A 27 -0.36 -9.16 -3.82
C GLU A 27 -1.75 -9.44 -3.22
N ILE A 28 -2.72 -9.71 -4.08
CA ILE A 28 -4.06 -10.14 -3.68
C ILE A 28 -3.99 -11.39 -2.79
N GLY A 29 -4.84 -11.47 -1.77
CA GLY A 29 -4.79 -12.51 -0.73
C GLY A 29 -3.60 -12.39 0.24
N GLY A 30 -2.65 -11.50 -0.06
CA GLY A 30 -1.51 -11.20 0.77
C GLY A 30 -1.88 -10.38 2.00
N ALA A 31 -0.86 -9.77 2.60
CA ALA A 31 -1.01 -9.17 3.91
C ALA A 31 0.01 -8.02 4.09
N ALA A 32 -0.41 -6.93 4.73
CA ALA A 32 0.39 -5.71 4.90
C ALA A 32 0.44 -5.23 6.36
N SER A 33 1.49 -4.46 6.68
CA SER A 33 1.62 -3.71 7.94
C SER A 33 1.74 -2.24 7.63
N LEU A 34 0.83 -1.44 8.20
CA LEU A 34 0.83 0.01 8.14
C LEU A 34 1.51 0.52 9.41
N GLU A 35 2.45 1.44 9.30
CA GLU A 35 3.21 1.97 10.44
C GLU A 35 3.19 3.50 10.40
N CYS A 36 2.81 4.12 11.53
CA CYS A 36 2.82 5.56 11.72
C CYS A 36 3.67 5.87 12.95
N GLU A 37 4.77 6.58 12.74
CA GLU A 37 5.72 7.01 13.76
C GLU A 37 5.56 8.51 14.00
N TRP A 38 5.66 8.93 15.26
CA TRP A 38 5.47 10.32 15.65
C TRP A 38 6.38 10.69 16.82
N GLU A 39 6.69 11.97 16.92
CA GLU A 39 7.43 12.59 18.02
C GLU A 39 6.51 13.51 18.83
N ARG A 40 6.82 13.60 20.12
CA ARG A 40 6.09 14.39 21.11
C ARG A 40 7.07 15.37 21.74
N GLU A 41 7.06 16.62 21.30
CA GLU A 41 7.89 17.68 21.90
C GLU A 41 7.18 18.23 23.14
N GLY A 42 7.07 17.41 24.19
CA GLY A 42 6.39 17.77 25.44
C GLY A 42 4.87 17.58 25.45
N ASP A 43 4.25 17.22 24.32
CA ASP A 43 2.80 16.98 24.24
C ASP A 43 2.42 15.52 24.57
N THR A 44 1.17 15.29 24.97
CA THR A 44 0.63 13.95 25.25
C THR A 44 -0.30 13.53 24.12
N MET A 45 -0.11 12.32 23.58
CA MET A 45 -0.98 11.83 22.49
C MET A 45 -2.32 11.34 23.05
N TYR A 46 -3.41 11.82 22.47
CA TYR A 46 -4.78 11.41 22.76
C TYR A 46 -5.25 10.23 21.89
N SER A 47 -5.02 10.30 20.58
CA SER A 47 -5.41 9.21 19.67
C SER A 47 -4.55 9.13 18.42
N ILE A 48 -4.46 7.93 17.85
CA ILE A 48 -4.03 7.69 16.48
C ILE A 48 -5.17 7.07 15.71
N LYS A 49 -5.41 7.54 14.49
CA LYS A 49 -6.43 7.01 13.59
C LYS A 49 -5.79 6.68 12.25
N TRP A 50 -6.32 5.62 11.62
CA TRP A 50 -5.99 5.25 10.27
C TRP A 50 -7.24 5.29 9.39
N TYR A 51 -7.07 5.85 8.21
CA TYR A 51 -8.09 6.00 7.19
C TYR A 51 -7.66 5.34 5.89
N GLN A 52 -8.63 4.76 5.18
CA GLN A 52 -8.49 4.37 3.77
C GLN A 52 -9.33 5.36 2.96
N GLY A 53 -8.69 6.17 2.13
CA GLY A 53 -9.35 7.35 1.57
C GLY A 53 -9.81 8.30 2.67
N SER A 54 -11.11 8.53 2.77
CA SER A 54 -11.75 9.35 3.81
C SER A 54 -12.40 8.54 4.92
N THR A 55 -12.34 7.21 4.87
CA THR A 55 -13.07 6.32 5.78
C THR A 55 -12.14 5.88 6.90
N GLU A 56 -12.47 6.24 8.14
CA GLU A 56 -11.77 5.74 9.31
C GLU A 56 -12.06 4.25 9.47
N PHE A 57 -11.02 3.43 9.55
CA PHE A 57 -11.18 1.99 9.76
C PHE A 57 -10.51 1.50 11.06
N TYR A 58 -9.60 2.29 11.63
CA TYR A 58 -8.90 1.93 12.85
C TYR A 58 -8.61 3.16 13.73
N ARG A 59 -8.73 2.99 15.05
CA ARG A 59 -8.32 3.97 16.05
C ARG A 59 -7.65 3.30 17.24
N TYR A 60 -6.58 3.94 17.72
CA TYR A 60 -5.94 3.66 18.98
C TYR A 60 -6.09 4.84 19.95
N THR A 61 -6.64 4.60 21.14
CA THR A 61 -6.80 5.58 22.22
C THR A 61 -6.20 5.00 23.51
N PRO A 62 -4.99 5.41 23.94
CA PRO A 62 -4.29 4.80 25.07
C PRO A 62 -5.09 4.79 26.38
N SER A 63 -5.84 5.86 26.64
CA SER A 63 -6.63 6.08 27.87
C SER A 63 -7.99 5.38 27.86
N SER A 64 -8.40 4.78 26.73
CA SER A 64 -9.67 4.05 26.62
C SER A 64 -9.55 2.64 27.20
N GLN A 65 -10.62 2.14 27.82
CA GLN A 65 -10.72 0.72 28.21
C GLN A 65 -10.59 -0.21 27.00
N LYS A 66 -11.13 0.21 25.84
CA LYS A 66 -10.92 -0.44 24.54
C LYS A 66 -9.94 0.40 23.76
N GLN A 67 -8.65 0.14 23.96
CA GLN A 67 -7.59 0.93 23.34
C GLN A 67 -7.65 0.86 21.81
N VAL A 68 -7.93 -0.33 21.25
CA VAL A 68 -8.10 -0.54 19.81
C VAL A 68 -9.57 -0.61 19.43
N GLN A 69 -9.96 0.20 18.44
CA GLN A 69 -11.28 0.20 17.81
C GLN A 69 -11.11 0.01 16.30
N ILE A 70 -11.94 -0.86 15.72
CA ILE A 70 -12.03 -1.11 14.28
C ILE A 70 -13.44 -0.67 13.87
N PHE A 71 -13.54 0.09 12.79
CA PHE A 71 -14.80 0.68 12.32
C PHE A 71 -15.26 0.01 11.04
N GLU A 72 -16.56 -0.20 10.96
CA GLU A 72 -17.26 -0.72 9.79
C GLU A 72 -18.11 0.38 9.15
N PRO A 73 -18.29 0.37 7.83
CA PRO A 73 -17.76 -0.62 6.88
C PRO A 73 -16.27 -0.39 6.56
N THR A 74 -15.52 -1.47 6.40
CA THR A 74 -14.14 -1.44 5.85
C THR A 74 -13.91 -2.50 4.78
N THR A 75 -13.01 -2.23 3.83
CA THR A 75 -12.57 -3.21 2.81
C THR A 75 -11.42 -4.08 3.30
N LEU A 76 -10.96 -3.87 4.54
CA LEU A 76 -9.74 -4.40 5.10
C LEU A 76 -10.05 -5.42 6.19
N ASP A 77 -9.41 -6.59 6.12
CA ASP A 77 -9.41 -7.56 7.21
C ASP A 77 -8.31 -7.19 8.22
N VAL A 78 -8.68 -6.44 9.26
CA VAL A 78 -7.75 -5.95 10.28
C VAL A 78 -7.52 -7.01 11.36
N ASP A 79 -6.27 -7.47 11.49
CA ASP A 79 -5.83 -8.34 12.57
C ASP A 79 -5.67 -7.52 13.86
N ARG A 80 -6.71 -7.52 14.69
CA ARG A 80 -6.77 -6.77 15.95
C ARG A 80 -5.63 -7.17 16.90
N ASP A 81 -5.31 -8.45 17.01
CA ASP A 81 -4.34 -8.95 17.97
C ASP A 81 -2.90 -8.58 17.58
N LYS A 82 -2.67 -8.30 16.30
CA LYS A 82 -1.38 -7.80 15.79
C LYS A 82 -1.33 -6.29 15.57
N SER A 83 -2.38 -5.56 15.94
CA SER A 83 -2.51 -4.11 15.75
C SER A 83 -2.51 -3.36 17.09
N SER A 84 -1.70 -2.31 17.19
CA SER A 84 -1.62 -1.47 18.38
C SER A 84 -0.90 -0.16 18.06
N GLY A 85 -1.27 0.94 18.73
CA GLY A 85 -0.68 2.24 18.47
C GLY A 85 -0.85 2.66 17.02
N GLY A 86 0.22 3.18 16.43
CA GLY A 86 0.30 3.53 15.01
C GLY A 86 0.53 2.35 14.07
N ARG A 87 0.64 1.10 14.56
CA ARG A 87 0.87 -0.09 13.72
C ARG A 87 -0.42 -0.87 13.52
N VAL A 88 -0.82 -1.07 12.27
CA VAL A 88 -2.02 -1.83 11.89
C VAL A 88 -1.65 -2.96 10.93
N ARG A 89 -2.08 -4.18 11.25
CA ARG A 89 -1.87 -5.36 10.42
C ARG A 89 -3.16 -5.71 9.69
N VAL A 90 -3.09 -5.78 8.36
CA VAL A 90 -4.23 -6.15 7.49
C VAL A 90 -3.92 -7.41 6.67
N ALA A 91 -4.82 -8.38 6.64
CA ALA A 91 -4.68 -9.63 5.92
C ALA A 91 -5.70 -9.73 4.76
N ASN A 92 -5.66 -10.84 4.02
CA ASN A 92 -6.63 -11.18 2.98
C ASN A 92 -6.90 -10.01 2.01
N ILE A 93 -5.83 -9.35 1.57
CA ILE A 93 -5.93 -8.10 0.78
C ILE A 93 -6.70 -8.34 -0.51
N THR A 94 -7.75 -7.55 -0.73
CA THR A 94 -8.56 -7.56 -1.95
C THR A 94 -8.17 -6.43 -2.89
N MET A 95 -8.70 -6.41 -4.12
CA MET A 95 -8.49 -5.28 -5.04
C MET A 95 -9.07 -3.97 -4.53
N GLU A 96 -10.09 -4.01 -3.65
CA GLU A 96 -10.73 -2.84 -3.07
C GLU A 96 -9.85 -2.16 -2.01
N ALA A 97 -8.85 -2.87 -1.49
CA ALA A 97 -7.87 -2.31 -0.56
C ALA A 97 -6.89 -1.32 -1.23
N GLU A 98 -6.82 -1.29 -2.57
CA GLU A 98 -5.99 -0.35 -3.31
C GLU A 98 -6.43 1.10 -3.05
N GLY A 99 -5.50 1.96 -2.63
CA GLY A 99 -5.84 3.35 -2.37
C GLY A 99 -4.87 4.10 -1.47
N PRO A 100 -5.15 5.39 -1.23
CA PRO A 100 -4.43 6.17 -0.24
C PRO A 100 -4.80 5.74 1.17
N PHE A 101 -3.80 5.59 2.02
CA PHE A 101 -3.92 5.36 3.45
C PHE A 101 -3.37 6.57 4.19
N HIS A 102 -4.09 6.98 5.22
CA HIS A 102 -3.80 8.19 5.95
C HIS A 102 -3.72 7.92 7.44
N CYS A 103 -2.67 8.42 8.10
CA CYS A 103 -2.54 8.40 9.54
C CYS A 103 -2.79 9.80 10.11
N GLU A 104 -3.61 9.89 11.15
CA GLU A 104 -3.84 11.10 11.93
C GLU A 104 -3.45 10.85 13.39
N VAL A 105 -2.63 11.73 13.96
CA VAL A 105 -2.22 11.69 15.37
C VAL A 105 -2.67 12.99 16.05
N SER A 106 -3.50 12.86 17.07
CA SER A 106 -4.01 14.01 17.84
C SER A 106 -3.43 14.02 19.25
N ALA A 107 -3.03 15.20 19.70
CA ALA A 107 -2.63 15.50 21.07
C ALA A 107 -3.83 15.69 22.00
N GLU A 108 -3.57 15.58 23.30
CA GLU A 108 -4.53 15.84 24.37
C GLU A 108 -4.73 17.34 24.59
N GLY A 109 -5.75 17.70 25.38
CA GLY A 109 -5.93 19.09 25.79
C GLY A 109 -4.72 19.59 26.58
N PRO A 110 -4.34 20.87 26.46
CA PRO A 110 -5.09 21.97 25.87
C PRO A 110 -4.76 22.30 24.40
N THR A 111 -3.73 21.70 23.81
CA THR A 111 -3.27 22.07 22.46
C THR A 111 -4.19 21.52 21.37
N PHE A 112 -4.71 20.30 21.57
CA PHE A 112 -5.49 19.57 20.58
C PHE A 112 -4.83 19.52 19.19
N HIS A 113 -3.49 19.65 19.15
CA HIS A 113 -2.73 19.63 17.92
C HIS A 113 -2.93 18.31 17.19
N THR A 114 -3.10 18.36 15.88
CA THR A 114 -3.28 17.17 15.06
C THR A 114 -2.29 17.21 13.91
N ALA A 115 -1.54 16.12 13.76
CA ALA A 115 -0.62 15.89 12.65
C ALA A 115 -1.16 14.77 11.77
N SER A 116 -0.91 14.85 10.47
CA SER A 116 -1.51 13.95 9.50
C SER A 116 -0.57 13.75 8.32
N ASP A 117 -0.41 12.51 7.85
CA ASP A 117 0.41 12.19 6.67
C ASP A 117 -0.10 10.90 5.99
N SER A 118 0.28 10.69 4.73
CA SER A 118 -0.36 9.70 3.85
C SER A 118 0.63 8.95 2.96
N ALA A 119 0.30 7.70 2.65
CA ALA A 119 0.99 6.91 1.63
C ALA A 119 0.00 6.02 0.87
N LYS A 120 0.35 5.61 -0.36
CA LYS A 120 -0.54 4.83 -1.23
C LYS A 120 -0.11 3.37 -1.31
N MET A 121 -1.09 2.46 -1.22
CA MET A 121 -0.92 1.03 -1.50
C MET A 121 -1.50 0.71 -2.87
N TRP A 122 -0.75 -0.07 -3.67
CA TRP A 122 -1.20 -0.70 -4.90
C TRP A 122 -1.42 -2.19 -4.69
N VAL A 123 -2.49 -2.74 -5.28
CA VAL A 123 -2.77 -4.18 -5.21
C VAL A 123 -2.50 -4.80 -6.58
N VAL A 124 -1.70 -5.89 -6.57
CA VAL A 124 -1.34 -6.62 -7.78
C VAL A 124 -1.92 -8.03 -7.75
N ALA A 125 -2.29 -8.52 -8.92
CA ALA A 125 -2.63 -9.92 -9.15
C ALA A 125 -1.60 -10.47 -10.12
N LEU A 126 -0.76 -11.39 -9.63
CA LEU A 126 0.19 -12.09 -10.49
C LEU A 126 -0.56 -13.12 -11.35
N PRO A 127 -0.11 -13.37 -12.59
CA PRO A 127 -0.69 -14.41 -13.42
C PRO A 127 -0.43 -15.79 -12.80
N GLU A 128 -1.40 -16.69 -12.91
CA GLU A 128 -1.25 -18.09 -12.51
C GLU A 128 -0.34 -18.85 -13.50
N GLY A 129 0.98 -18.67 -13.32
CA GLY A 129 2.00 -19.30 -14.15
C GLY A 129 2.52 -18.41 -15.28
N GLY A 130 3.40 -19.00 -16.10
CA GLY A 130 4.03 -18.32 -17.22
C GLY A 130 3.15 -18.27 -18.47
N PRO A 131 3.53 -17.45 -19.47
CA PRO A 131 2.86 -17.44 -20.74
C PRO A 131 3.04 -18.76 -21.50
N VAL A 132 2.04 -19.14 -22.28
CA VAL A 132 2.05 -20.31 -23.16
C VAL A 132 2.24 -19.85 -24.61
N VAL A 133 3.14 -20.52 -25.32
CA VAL A 133 3.38 -20.28 -26.75
C VAL A 133 2.64 -21.33 -27.57
N MET A 134 1.82 -20.86 -28.50
CA MET A 134 1.06 -21.67 -29.46
C MET A 134 1.57 -21.43 -30.89
N GLY A 135 1.27 -22.36 -31.81
CA GLY A 135 1.68 -22.27 -33.22
C GLY A 135 3.07 -22.86 -33.52
N VAL A 136 3.75 -23.41 -32.51
CA VAL A 136 5.09 -24.02 -32.67
C VAL A 136 5.01 -25.26 -33.54
N LYS A 137 5.82 -25.32 -34.60
CA LYS A 137 6.02 -26.51 -35.43
C LYS A 137 7.26 -27.28 -34.96
N GLY A 138 7.22 -28.61 -35.07
CA GLY A 138 8.34 -29.47 -34.67
C GLY A 138 9.60 -29.32 -35.55
N HIS A 139 9.45 -28.73 -36.74
CA HIS A 139 10.56 -28.40 -37.63
C HIS A 139 10.20 -27.17 -38.45
N TYR A 140 11.22 -26.36 -38.79
CA TYR A 140 11.12 -25.23 -39.69
C TYR A 140 12.24 -25.31 -40.73
N GLN A 141 11.94 -24.98 -41.98
CA GLN A 141 12.92 -24.85 -43.05
C GLN A 141 13.31 -23.39 -43.25
N VAL A 142 14.46 -23.17 -43.88
CA VAL A 142 14.91 -21.82 -44.24
C VAL A 142 13.87 -21.20 -45.18
N ARG A 143 13.40 -19.98 -44.84
CA ARG A 143 12.29 -19.23 -45.47
C ARG A 143 10.88 -19.60 -45.02
N ASP A 144 10.72 -20.48 -44.03
CA ASP A 144 9.42 -20.64 -43.40
C ASP A 144 9.01 -19.37 -42.66
N TRP A 145 7.73 -19.04 -42.77
CA TRP A 145 7.11 -18.05 -41.92
C TRP A 145 6.81 -18.65 -40.55
N VAL A 146 7.24 -17.94 -39.52
CA VAL A 146 7.00 -18.30 -38.12
C VAL A 146 5.83 -17.46 -37.62
N ASP A 147 4.70 -18.12 -37.38
CA ASP A 147 3.50 -17.51 -36.81
C ASP A 147 3.24 -18.16 -35.45
N LEU A 148 3.46 -17.39 -34.38
CA LEU A 148 3.43 -17.85 -33.00
C LEU A 148 2.57 -16.91 -32.17
N THR A 149 1.77 -17.49 -31.29
CA THR A 149 0.93 -16.74 -30.35
C THR A 149 1.42 -16.96 -28.94
N CYS A 150 1.76 -15.89 -28.24
CA CYS A 150 2.12 -15.92 -26.83
C CYS A 150 0.95 -15.42 -25.99
N ILE A 151 0.40 -16.27 -25.12
CA ILE A 151 -0.73 -15.93 -24.24
C ILE A 151 -0.29 -16.04 -22.79
N SER A 152 -0.42 -14.94 -22.03
CA SER A 152 -0.31 -15.00 -20.56
C SER A 152 -1.67 -15.15 -19.90
N PRO A 153 -1.72 -15.81 -18.72
CA PRO A 153 -2.86 -15.67 -17.83
C PRO A 153 -3.14 -14.21 -17.47
N THR A 154 -4.34 -13.94 -16.97
CA THR A 154 -4.75 -12.61 -16.52
C THR A 154 -3.88 -12.12 -15.37
N SER A 155 -3.53 -10.84 -15.39
CA SER A 155 -2.76 -10.21 -14.31
C SER A 155 -3.11 -8.74 -14.16
N ARG A 156 -2.81 -8.19 -12.99
CA ARG A 156 -2.84 -6.74 -12.71
C ARG A 156 -1.52 -6.31 -12.06
N PRO A 157 -0.76 -5.39 -12.66
CA PRO A 157 -1.02 -4.76 -13.97
C PRO A 157 -0.95 -5.76 -15.13
N ALA A 158 -1.35 -5.31 -16.33
CA ALA A 158 -1.21 -6.10 -17.54
C ALA A 158 0.25 -6.53 -17.74
N PRO A 159 0.50 -7.80 -18.13
CA PRO A 159 1.85 -8.33 -18.20
C PRO A 159 2.60 -7.77 -19.41
N LYS A 160 3.92 -7.67 -19.29
CA LYS A 160 4.79 -7.28 -20.40
C LYS A 160 5.29 -8.54 -21.10
N LEU A 161 4.72 -8.84 -22.28
CA LEU A 161 5.15 -9.95 -23.11
C LEU A 161 6.20 -9.51 -24.15
N SER A 162 7.20 -10.38 -24.35
CA SER A 162 8.26 -10.23 -25.34
C SER A 162 8.60 -11.58 -25.94
N PHE A 163 8.85 -11.63 -27.25
CA PHE A 163 9.20 -12.85 -27.97
C PHE A 163 10.69 -12.87 -28.32
N THR A 164 11.34 -14.03 -28.18
CA THR A 164 12.72 -14.25 -28.67
C THR A 164 12.78 -15.53 -29.49
N ILE A 165 13.47 -15.49 -30.63
CA ILE A 165 13.72 -16.65 -31.49
C ILE A 165 15.23 -16.88 -31.51
N ASN A 166 15.66 -18.05 -31.04
CA ASN A 166 17.09 -18.42 -30.93
C ASN A 166 17.93 -17.36 -30.17
N GLY A 167 17.37 -16.77 -29.12
CA GLY A 167 18.02 -15.72 -28.31
C GLY A 167 18.02 -14.32 -28.93
N SER A 168 17.49 -14.15 -30.15
CA SER A 168 17.31 -12.84 -30.77
C SER A 168 15.91 -12.29 -30.50
N PRO A 169 15.77 -11.04 -30.03
CA PRO A 169 14.45 -10.43 -29.82
C PRO A 169 13.73 -10.20 -31.15
N VAL A 170 12.44 -10.50 -31.17
CA VAL A 170 11.56 -10.17 -32.30
C VAL A 170 11.19 -8.68 -32.20
N GLY A 171 11.27 -7.95 -33.32
CA GLY A 171 11.02 -6.51 -33.32
C GLY A 171 9.54 -6.18 -33.11
N ASP A 172 9.24 -5.00 -32.54
CA ASP A 172 7.84 -4.59 -32.30
C ASP A 172 7.00 -4.49 -33.59
N GLY A 173 7.61 -4.27 -34.75
CA GLY A 173 6.92 -4.25 -36.05
C GLY A 173 6.54 -5.64 -36.58
N GLU A 174 7.10 -6.70 -36.00
CA GLU A 174 6.85 -8.10 -36.33
C GLU A 174 5.93 -8.77 -35.29
N MET A 175 5.62 -8.06 -34.19
CA MET A 175 4.75 -8.55 -33.12
C MET A 175 3.42 -7.78 -33.09
N GLY A 176 2.31 -8.49 -33.32
CA GLY A 176 0.98 -7.99 -32.99
C GLY A 176 0.69 -8.14 -31.49
N ARG A 177 0.37 -7.04 -30.79
CA ARG A 177 -0.10 -7.09 -29.40
C ARG A 177 -1.61 -7.01 -29.36
N TRP A 178 -2.23 -8.02 -28.77
CA TRP A 178 -3.68 -8.07 -28.54
C TRP A 178 -3.89 -8.06 -27.03
N GLY A 179 -4.49 -6.99 -26.52
CA GLY A 179 -4.94 -6.92 -25.13
C GLY A 179 -6.45 -6.83 -25.17
N ASP A 180 -7.12 -7.82 -24.59
CA ASP A 180 -8.56 -7.72 -24.38
C ASP A 180 -8.82 -6.47 -23.53
N GLY A 181 -9.62 -5.58 -24.10
CA GLY A 181 -10.03 -4.35 -23.48
C GLY A 181 -10.61 -4.61 -22.10
N VAL A 182 -10.34 -3.66 -21.21
CA VAL A 182 -11.15 -3.32 -20.05
C VAL A 182 -12.58 -3.86 -20.18
N MET A 183 -12.91 -4.95 -19.49
CA MET A 183 -14.30 -5.19 -19.10
C MET A 183 -14.60 -4.18 -18.01
N GLY A 184 -15.21 -3.06 -18.41
CA GLY A 184 -15.93 -2.17 -17.52
C GLY A 184 -17.30 -2.75 -17.16
#